data_AF-A0A2A9U7X4-F1
#
_entry.id   AF-A0A2A9U7X4-F1
#
_cell.length_a   1.000
_cell.length_b   1.000
_cell.length_c   1.000
_cell.angle_alpha   90.00
_cell.angle_beta   90.00
_cell.angle_gamma   90.00
#
_symmetry.space_group_name_H-M   'P 1'
#
loop_
_entity.id
_entity.type
_entity.pdbx_description
1 polymer ?
#
loop_
_entity_poly.entity_id
_entity_poly.type
_entity_poly.pdbx_seq_one_letter_code
_entity_poly.pdbx_strand_id
1 'polypeptide(L)' 'MGRLCRMNKKNFKQNKATDGIDVEFSRELADHNDLEANARANAADARQQRQSTEK' A
#
# COMPACT_ATOMS: atom_id res chain seq x y z
N MET A 1 -11.52 13.86 -44.20
CA MET A 1 -10.42 13.24 -43.42
C MET A 1 -10.62 13.57 -41.95
N GLY A 2 -10.64 12.58 -41.07
CA GLY A 2 -10.71 12.79 -39.62
C GLY A 2 -11.56 11.75 -38.89
N ARG A 3 -11.07 10.49 -38.80
CA ARG A 3 -11.68 9.47 -37.93
C ARG A 3 -11.40 9.84 -36.48
N LEU A 4 -12.42 10.23 -35.73
CA LEU A 4 -12.32 10.43 -34.29
C LEU A 4 -12.27 9.06 -33.61
N CYS A 5 -11.07 8.61 -33.21
CA CYS A 5 -10.89 7.40 -32.40
C CYS A 5 -11.54 7.60 -31.02
N ARG A 6 -12.71 6.99 -30.81
CA ARG A 6 -13.37 6.94 -29.50
C ARG A 6 -12.72 5.84 -28.66
N MET A 7 -11.78 6.20 -27.79
CA MET A 7 -11.22 5.24 -26.82
C MET A 7 -12.31 4.82 -25.81
N ASN A 8 -12.64 3.53 -25.80
CA ASN A 8 -13.45 2.91 -24.76
C ASN A 8 -12.62 2.79 -23.47
N LYS A 9 -12.83 3.73 -22.54
CA LYS A 9 -12.24 3.70 -21.20
C LYS A 9 -12.97 2.63 -20.35
N LYS A 10 -12.44 1.40 -20.36
CA LYS A 10 -12.87 0.35 -19.43
C LYS A 10 -12.52 0.79 -18.01
N ASN A 11 -13.54 1.09 -17.21
CA ASN A 11 -13.40 1.38 -15.79
C ASN A 11 -13.07 0.08 -15.06
N PHE A 12 -11.78 -0.17 -14.81
CA PHE A 12 -11.35 -1.21 -13.90
C PHE A 12 -11.57 -0.70 -12.46
N LYS A 13 -12.83 -0.64 -12.03
CA LYS A 13 -13.15 -0.46 -10.61
C LYS A 13 -12.75 -1.75 -9.90
N GLN A 14 -11.47 -1.81 -9.51
CA GLN A 14 -11.01 -2.77 -8.52
C GLN A 14 -11.71 -2.40 -7.21
N ASN A 15 -12.84 -3.05 -6.95
CA ASN A 15 -13.44 -3.06 -5.64
C ASN A 15 -12.51 -3.87 -4.73
N LYS A 16 -11.46 -3.23 -4.23
CA LYS A 16 -10.65 -3.77 -3.13
C LYS A 16 -11.42 -3.54 -1.83
N ALA A 17 -12.62 -4.11 -1.75
CA ALA A 17 -13.27 -4.30 -0.46
C ALA A 17 -12.36 -5.29 0.29
N THR A 18 -11.71 -4.80 1.34
CA THR A 18 -10.98 -5.66 2.26
C THR A 18 -12.02 -6.54 2.94
N ASP A 19 -11.84 -7.86 2.96
CA ASP A 19 -12.83 -8.81 3.51
C ASP A 19 -13.10 -8.59 5.02
N GLY A 20 -12.34 -7.70 5.68
CA GLY A 20 -12.52 -7.33 7.08
C GLY A 20 -12.14 -8.44 8.05
N ILE A 21 -11.48 -9.50 7.55
CA ILE A 21 -10.95 -10.59 8.35
C ILE A 21 -9.61 -10.12 8.93
N ASP A 22 -9.54 -10.00 10.25
CA ASP A 22 -8.29 -9.76 10.96
C ASP A 22 -7.44 -11.03 10.88
N VAL A 23 -6.38 -11.00 10.08
CA VAL A 23 -5.39 -12.08 9.95
C VAL A 23 -4.16 -11.70 10.75
N GLU A 24 -3.78 -12.54 11.71
CA GLU A 24 -2.59 -12.33 12.53
C GLU A 24 -1.30 -12.39 11.72
N PHE A 25 -0.40 -11.44 11.97
CA PHE A 25 0.89 -11.38 11.29
C PHE A 25 1.76 -12.59 11.66
N SER A 26 2.10 -13.40 10.65
CA SER A 26 2.96 -14.57 10.81
C SER A 26 4.35 -14.30 10.21
N ARG A 27 5.35 -14.11 11.08
CA ARG A 27 6.72 -13.78 10.64
C ARG A 27 7.39 -14.89 9.82
N GLU A 28 7.02 -16.15 10.05
CA GLU A 28 7.53 -17.31 9.32
C GLU A 28 6.98 -17.43 7.89
N LEU A 29 5.81 -16.84 7.64
CA LEU A 29 5.15 -16.79 6.34
C LEU A 29 5.47 -15.50 5.57
N ALA A 30 6.00 -14.49 6.25
CA ALA A 30 6.39 -13.23 5.65
C ALA A 30 7.55 -13.45 4.67
N ASP A 31 7.37 -12.95 3.44
CA ASP A 31 8.45 -12.99 2.47
C ASP A 31 9.49 -11.90 2.75
N HIS A 32 10.55 -11.87 1.95
CA HIS A 32 11.62 -10.89 2.14
C HIS A 32 11.13 -9.44 2.00
N ASN A 33 10.13 -9.20 1.15
CA ASN A 33 9.58 -7.89 0.89
C ASN A 33 8.73 -7.41 2.07
N ASP A 34 7.95 -8.31 2.68
CA ASP A 34 7.18 -8.03 3.89
C ASP A 34 8.07 -7.61 5.06
N LEU A 35 9.22 -8.28 5.22
CA LEU A 35 10.20 -7.93 6.26
C LEU A 35 10.88 -6.58 6.00
N GLU A 36 11.28 -6.31 4.76
CA GLU A 36 11.89 -5.02 4.39
C GLU A 36 10.91 -3.85 4.55
N ALA A 37 9.65 -4.06 4.15
CA ALA A 37 8.59 -3.06 4.30
C ALA A 37 8.37 -2.70 5.78
N ASN A 38 8.32 -3.70 6.66
CA ASN A 38 8.20 -3.49 8.10
C ASN A 38 9.40 -2.72 8.68
N ALA A 39 10.63 -3.09 8.29
CA ALA A 39 11.83 -2.39 8.73
C ALA A 39 11.83 -0.92 8.29
N ARG A 40 11.41 -0.65 7.04
CA ARG A 40 11.31 0.70 6.49
C ARG A 40 10.23 1.53 7.17
N ALA A 41 9.08 0.93 7.47
CA ALA A 41 7.98 1.57 8.20
C ALA A 41 8.43 1.99 9.60
N ASN A 42 9.06 1.08 10.35
CA ASN A 42 9.60 1.37 11.68
C ASN A 42 10.63 2.52 11.67
N ALA A 43 11.52 2.55 10.67
CA ALA A 43 12.47 3.64 10.51
C ALA A 43 11.80 4.99 10.18
N ALA A 44 10.69 4.97 9.44
CA ALA A 44 9.92 6.17 9.13
C ALA A 44 9.16 6.69 10.36
N ASP A 45 8.55 5.79 11.12
CA ASP A 45 7.86 6.12 12.36
C ASP A 45 8.82 6.77 13.37
N ALA A 46 10.00 6.18 13.58
CA ALA A 46 11.03 6.77 14.44
C ALA A 46 11.46 8.17 14.00
N ARG A 47 11.52 8.44 12.68
CA ARG A 47 11.77 9.80 12.17
C ARG A 47 10.61 10.73 12.47
N GLN A 48 9.38 10.30 12.23
CA GLN A 48 8.18 11.10 12.48
C GLN A 48 8.04 11.45 13.96
N GLN A 49 8.23 10.47 14.86
CA GLN A 49 8.17 10.69 16.30
C GLN A 49 9.14 11.77 16.76
N ARG A 50 10.40 11.74 16.29
CA ARG A 50 11.38 12.79 16.56
C ARG A 50 10.93 14.16 16.08
N GLN A 51 10.30 14.23 14.92
CA GLN A 51 9.77 15.48 14.37
C GLN A 51 8.54 15.99 15.13
N SER A 52 7.71 15.10 15.69
CA SER A 52 6.53 15.49 16.47
C SER A 52 6.87 15.91 17.89
N THR A 53 7.91 15.35 18.50
CA THR A 53 8.36 15.72 19.85
C THR A 53 9.12 17.05 19.89
N GLU A 54 9.59 17.53 18.75
CA GLU A 54 10.34 18.79 18.62
C GLU A 54 9.46 19.97 18.16
N LYS A 55 8.13 19.82 18.26
CA LYS A 55 7.13 20.84 17.94
C LYS A 55 6.60 21.57 19.16
#